data_AF-A0A7I8L9S9-F1
#
_entry.id   AF-A0A7I8L9S9-F1
#
_cell.length_a   1.000
_cell.length_b   1.000
_cell.length_c   1.000
_cell.angle_alpha   90.00
_cell.angle_beta   90.00
_cell.angle_gamma   90.00
#
_symmetry.space_group_name_H-M   'P 1'
#
loop_
_entity.id
_entity.type
_entity.pdbx_description
1 polymer ?
#
loop_
_entity_poly.entity_id
_entity_poly.type
_entity_poly.pdbx_seq_one_letter_code
_entity_poly.pdbx_strand_id
1 'polypeptide(L)'
;MEAGDGGESHKDYYKILEIDYDATDEDIRLSYRRLALKWHPDKHKGDRDVTARFQEINEAYKVLSDPDKRIDYDFSGSYEINRYTLREYLSRFKGMILTCNGLGINSCPKW
;
A
#
# COMPACT_ATOMS: atom_id res chain seq x y z
N MET A 1 -2.45 11.25 28.32
CA MET A 1 -2.44 12.27 27.26
C MET A 1 -1.26 11.95 26.35
N GLU A 2 -1.50 11.60 25.08
CA GLU A 2 -0.47 11.63 24.04
C GLU A 2 -0.88 12.71 23.05
N ALA A 3 -0.11 13.79 23.04
CA ALA A 3 -0.29 14.95 22.19
C ALA A 3 0.04 14.58 20.74
N GLY A 4 -0.68 15.22 19.80
CA GLY A 4 -0.63 14.88 18.38
C GLY A 4 0.72 15.08 17.71
N ASP A 5 0.89 14.38 16.59
CA ASP A 5 1.87 14.70 15.57
C ASP A 5 1.12 14.84 14.24
N GLY A 6 0.77 16.08 13.90
CA GLY A 6 0.31 16.46 12.57
C GLY A 6 1.49 16.45 11.60
N GLY A 7 1.98 15.24 11.28
CA GLY A 7 3.05 15.05 10.30
C GLY A 7 2.50 15.19 8.89
N GLU A 8 3.14 16.03 8.08
CA GLU A 8 2.85 16.20 6.66
C GLU A 8 2.67 14.84 5.98
N SER A 9 1.50 14.66 5.38
CA SER A 9 0.97 13.38 4.93
C SER A 9 1.75 12.86 3.72
N HIS A 10 2.87 12.19 3.95
CA HIS A 10 3.42 11.29 2.94
C HIS A 10 2.37 10.18 2.76
N LYS A 11 1.64 10.24 1.64
CA LYS A 11 0.48 9.38 1.40
C LYS A 11 0.98 7.94 1.24
N ASP A 12 0.77 7.11 2.25
CA ASP A 12 1.01 5.67 2.18
C ASP A 12 0.02 5.04 1.19
N TYR A 13 0.40 4.92 -0.09
CA TYR A 13 -0.48 4.41 -1.14
C TYR A 13 -0.93 2.96 -0.87
N TYR A 14 -0.06 2.14 -0.28
CA TYR A 14 -0.37 0.78 0.15
C TYR A 14 -1.47 0.77 1.24
N LYS A 15 -1.41 1.68 2.22
CA LYS A 15 -2.45 1.81 3.25
C LYS A 15 -3.76 2.36 2.69
N ILE A 16 -3.69 3.32 1.75
CA ILE A 16 -4.88 3.89 1.08
C ILE A 16 -5.63 2.81 0.29
N LEU A 17 -4.90 1.92 -0.39
CA LEU A 17 -5.48 0.79 -1.10
C LEU A 17 -5.80 -0.40 -0.17
N GLU A 18 -5.54 -0.31 1.13
CA GLU A 18 -5.72 -1.40 2.10
C GLU A 18 -5.04 -2.72 1.66
N ILE A 19 -3.84 -2.62 1.08
CA ILE A 19 -3.04 -3.76 0.59
C ILE A 19 -1.67 -3.81 1.28
N ASP A 20 -1.06 -4.99 1.26
CA ASP A 20 0.29 -5.20 1.79
C ASP A 20 1.35 -4.73 0.78
N TYR A 21 2.59 -4.49 1.25
CA TYR A 21 3.71 -4.13 0.38
C TYR A 21 4.14 -5.30 -0.53
N ASP A 22 3.84 -6.55 -0.12
CA ASP A 22 4.04 -7.77 -0.92
C ASP A 22 2.89 -8.02 -1.93
N ALA A 23 1.88 -7.15 -1.97
CA ALA A 23 0.71 -7.35 -2.82
C ALA A 23 1.09 -7.43 -4.31
N THR A 24 0.46 -8.39 -4.99
CA THR A 24 0.61 -8.58 -6.43
C THR A 24 -0.14 -7.49 -7.20
N ASP A 25 0.22 -7.31 -8.47
CA ASP A 25 -0.49 -6.40 -9.37
C ASP A 25 -1.99 -6.78 -9.51
N GLU A 26 -2.33 -8.06 -9.36
CA GLU A 26 -3.72 -8.53 -9.31
C GLU A 26 -4.45 -8.05 -8.04
N ASP A 27 -3.79 -8.12 -6.88
CA ASP A 27 -4.33 -7.63 -5.60
C ASP A 27 -4.56 -6.12 -5.62
N ILE A 28 -3.62 -5.36 -6.20
CA ILE A 28 -3.75 -3.90 -6.39
C ILE A 28 -5.01 -3.58 -7.21
N ARG A 29 -5.20 -4.27 -8.34
CA ARG A 29 -6.40 -4.10 -9.19
C ARG A 29 -7.68 -4.54 -8.49
N LEU A 30 -7.65 -5.62 -7.71
CA LEU A 30 -8.81 -6.11 -6.99
C LEU A 30 -9.23 -5.14 -5.90
N SER A 31 -8.29 -4.64 -5.10
CA SER A 31 -8.58 -3.69 -4.04
C SER A 31 -9.06 -2.34 -4.58
N TYR A 32 -8.44 -1.85 -5.67
CA TYR A 32 -8.93 -0.65 -6.36
C TYR A 32 -10.39 -0.79 -6.78
N ARG A 33 -10.77 -1.91 -7.41
CA ARG A 33 -12.17 -2.15 -7.81
C ARG A 33 -13.12 -2.18 -6.61
N ARG A 34 -12.73 -2.83 -5.51
CA ARG A 34 -13.51 -2.90 -4.27
C ARG A 34 -13.73 -1.50 -3.67
N LEU A 35 -12.66 -0.71 -3.59
CA LEU A 35 -12.68 0.65 -3.03
C LEU A 35 -13.42 1.64 -3.94
N ALA A 36 -13.25 1.53 -5.25
CA ALA A 36 -13.95 2.37 -6.23
C ALA A 36 -15.47 2.16 -6.17
N LEU A 37 -15.95 0.93 -5.95
CA LEU A 37 -17.37 0.64 -5.76
C LEU A 37 -17.89 1.19 -4.42
N LYS A 38 -17.07 1.14 -3.37
CA LYS A 38 -17.40 1.64 -2.03
C LYS A 38 -17.49 3.18 -2.00
N TRP A 39 -16.56 3.85 -2.66
CA TRP A 39 -16.43 5.30 -2.68
C TRP A 39 -16.90 5.93 -4.00
N HIS A 40 -17.80 5.26 -4.73
CA HIS A 40 -18.26 5.76 -6.02
C HIS A 40 -19.12 7.03 -5.85
N PRO A 41 -18.84 8.12 -6.57
CA PRO A 41 -19.55 9.39 -6.41
C PRO A 41 -21.05 9.31 -6.75
N ASP A 42 -21.45 8.34 -7.59
CA ASP A 42 -22.87 8.14 -7.93
C ASP A 42 -23.70 7.63 -6.74
N LYS A 43 -23.10 6.84 -5.83
CA LYS A 43 -23.79 6.35 -4.62
C LYS A 43 -23.78 7.38 -3.48
N HIS A 44 -22.86 8.33 -3.51
CA HIS A 44 -22.66 9.35 -2.48
C HIS A 44 -22.70 10.76 -3.08
N LYS A 45 -23.83 11.11 -3.71
CA LYS A 45 -24.04 12.43 -4.28
C LYS A 45 -24.11 13.48 -3.16
N GLY A 46 -23.01 14.21 -2.96
CA GLY A 46 -22.96 15.37 -2.06
C GLY A 46 -21.84 15.37 -1.03
N ASP A 47 -21.16 14.24 -0.80
CA ASP A 47 -20.08 14.17 0.17
C ASP A 47 -18.73 14.54 -0.45
N ARG A 48 -18.18 15.69 -0.03
CA ARG A 48 -16.85 16.15 -0.46
C ARG A 48 -15.76 15.19 -0.01
N ASP A 49 -15.95 14.52 1.11
CA ASP A 49 -15.04 13.49 1.65
C ASP A 49 -14.94 12.27 0.73
N VAL A 50 -16.03 11.87 0.07
CA VAL A 50 -16.03 10.71 -0.84
C VAL A 50 -15.21 11.02 -2.09
N THR A 51 -15.37 12.22 -2.65
CA THR A 51 -14.55 12.69 -3.78
C THR A 51 -13.07 12.76 -3.41
N ALA A 52 -12.74 13.28 -2.23
CA ALA A 52 -11.36 13.35 -1.75
C ALA A 52 -10.74 11.95 -1.60
N ARG A 53 -11.45 11.03 -0.95
CA ARG A 53 -11.00 9.64 -0.77
C ARG A 53 -10.85 8.90 -2.09
N PHE A 54 -11.79 9.08 -3.02
CA PHE A 54 -11.72 8.49 -4.34
C PHE A 54 -10.52 9.00 -5.14
N GLN A 55 -10.21 10.30 -5.02
CA GLN A 55 -9.04 10.89 -5.64
C GLN A 55 -7.73 10.31 -5.07
N GLU A 56 -7.64 10.13 -3.76
CA GLU A 56 -6.50 9.46 -3.11
C GLU A 56 -6.33 8.01 -3.59
N ILE A 57 -7.41 7.25 -3.69
CA ILE A 57 -7.40 5.85 -4.18
C ILE A 57 -6.92 5.78 -5.64
N ASN A 58 -7.37 6.71 -6.49
CA ASN A 58 -6.98 6.75 -7.90
C ASN A 58 -5.50 7.16 -8.07
N GLU A 59 -5.01 8.09 -7.26
CA GLU A 59 -3.60 8.48 -7.23
C GLU A 59 -2.72 7.30 -6.80
N ALA A 60 -3.09 6.61 -5.71
CA ALA A 60 -2.40 5.42 -5.23
C ALA A 60 -2.32 4.32 -6.29
N TYR A 61 -3.44 4.03 -6.96
CA TYR A 61 -3.48 3.04 -8.04
C TYR A 61 -2.60 3.43 -9.23
N LYS A 62 -2.55 4.71 -9.61
CA LYS A 62 -1.73 5.18 -10.74
C LYS A 62 -0.23 5.01 -10.49
N VAL A 63 0.21 5.07 -9.23
CA VAL A 63 1.60 4.87 -8.84
C VAL A 63 1.92 3.38 -8.68
N LEU A 64 1.03 2.62 -8.02
CA LEU A 64 1.29 1.20 -7.70
C LEU A 64 0.98 0.22 -8.83
N SER A 65 0.12 0.59 -9.79
CA SER A 65 -0.24 -0.27 -10.94
C SER A 65 0.87 -0.38 -12.00
N ASP A 66 1.86 0.52 -11.97
CA ASP A 66 2.94 0.53 -12.94
C ASP A 66 4.23 0.11 -12.22
N PRO A 67 4.92 -0.95 -12.69
CA PRO A 67 6.07 -1.51 -11.98
C PRO A 67 7.22 -0.52 -11.91
N ASP A 68 7.47 0.29 -12.95
CA ASP A 68 8.53 1.28 -12.96
C ASP A 68 8.25 2.41 -11.96
N LYS A 69 7.00 2.87 -11.89
CA LYS A 69 6.57 3.88 -10.90
C LYS A 69 6.52 3.34 -9.48
N ARG A 70 6.16 2.06 -9.30
CA ARG A 70 6.18 1.39 -8.01
C ARG A 70 7.61 1.29 -7.50
N ILE A 71 8.56 0.93 -8.36
CA ILE A 71 9.99 0.90 -8.03
C ILE A 71 10.46 2.31 -7.66
N ASP A 72 10.17 3.33 -8.47
CA ASP A 72 10.54 4.73 -8.17
C ASP A 72 9.94 5.21 -6.83
N TYR A 73 8.68 4.87 -6.56
CA TYR A 73 8.02 5.17 -5.29
C TYR A 73 8.62 4.39 -4.11
N ASP A 74 8.97 3.12 -4.28
CA ASP A 74 9.59 2.30 -3.24
C ASP A 74 11.04 2.75 -2.97
N PHE A 75 11.78 3.16 -4.00
CA PHE A 75 13.12 3.75 -3.86
C PHE A 75 13.08 5.16 -3.24
N SER A 76 12.16 6.03 -3.69
CA SER A 76 12.00 7.36 -3.13
C SER A 76 11.50 7.30 -1.68
N GLY A 77 10.52 6.42 -1.41
CA GLY A 77 10.03 6.13 -0.06
C GLY A 77 11.05 5.41 0.84
N SER A 78 12.08 4.77 0.27
CA SER A 78 13.16 4.15 1.05
C SER A 78 14.10 5.15 1.71
N TYR A 79 14.16 6.40 1.24
CA TYR A 79 14.97 7.44 1.90
C TYR A 79 14.36 7.94 3.23
N GLU A 80 13.09 7.60 3.52
CA GLU A 80 12.40 7.87 4.79
C GLU A 80 12.44 6.68 5.77
N ILE A 81 13.40 5.76 5.61
CA ILE A 81 13.63 4.64 6.55
C ILE A 81 13.99 5.08 7.99
N ASN A 82 14.18 6.37 8.24
CA ASN A 82 14.53 6.90 9.57
C ASN A 82 13.36 6.93 10.59
N ARG A 83 12.16 6.43 10.26
CA ARG A 83 11.01 6.44 11.20
C ARG A 83 10.21 5.13 11.29
N TYR A 84 10.78 3.98 10.90
CA TYR A 84 10.07 2.70 11.03
C TYR A 84 10.44 1.95 12.32
N THR A 85 9.42 1.47 13.05
CA THR A 85 9.59 0.38 14.03
C THR A 85 10.02 -0.91 13.34
N LEU A 86 10.81 -1.75 14.02
CA LEU A 86 11.32 -3.04 13.50
C LEU A 86 10.24 -3.91 12.83
N ARG A 87 9.00 -3.86 13.32
CA ARG A 87 7.85 -4.57 12.74
C ARG A 87 7.48 -4.10 11.33
N GLU A 88 7.49 -2.80 11.08
CA GLU A 88 7.09 -2.22 9.78
C GLU A 88 8.21 -2.42 8.75
N TYR A 89 9.46 -2.30 9.19
CA TYR A 89 10.63 -2.69 8.41
C TYR A 89 10.59 -4.18 8.04
N LEU A 90 10.34 -5.07 9.02
CA LEU A 90 10.22 -6.50 8.77
C LEU A 90 9.03 -6.85 7.86
N SER A 91 7.91 -6.13 7.93
CA SER A 91 6.80 -6.31 6.99
C SER A 91 7.16 -5.85 5.58
N ARG A 92 7.83 -4.71 5.43
CA ARG A 92 8.22 -4.16 4.12
C ARG A 92 9.36 -4.93 3.45
N PHE A 93 10.26 -5.51 4.24
CA PHE A 93 11.41 -6.31 3.77
C PHE A 93 11.26 -7.80 4.04
N LYS A 94 10.04 -8.29 4.34
CA LYS A 94 9.78 -9.70 4.69
C LYS A 94 10.28 -10.67 3.62
N GLY A 95 10.15 -10.30 2.35
CA GLY A 95 10.66 -11.07 1.21
C GLY A 95 12.20 -11.09 1.12
N MET A 96 12.89 -10.06 1.61
CA MET A 96 14.36 -9.96 1.55
C MET A 96 15.05 -10.56 2.77
N ILE A 97 14.41 -10.49 3.95
CA ILE A 97 14.96 -11.03 5.21
C ILE A 97 14.56 -12.49 5.45
N LEU A 98 13.41 -12.92 4.93
CA LEU A 98 12.80 -14.21 5.26
C LEU A 98 12.52 -15.12 4.07
N THR A 99 13.09 -14.86 2.88
CA THR A 99 13.17 -15.93 1.89
C THR A 99 14.24 -16.91 2.35
N CYS A 100 13.75 -17.98 2.97
CA CYS A 100 14.41 -19.28 3.09
C CYS A 100 14.77 -19.91 1.73
N ASN A 101 14.75 -19.14 0.64
CA ASN A 101 15.23 -19.54 -0.68
C ASN A 101 16.77 -19.59 -0.74
N GLY A 102 17.47 -19.23 0.36
CA GLY A 102 18.86 -19.62 0.62
C GLY A 102 19.03 -20.91 1.45
N LEU A 103 17.95 -21.56 1.92
CA LEU A 103 17.98 -22.78 2.74
C LEU A 103 17.11 -23.93 2.20
N GLY A 104 16.53 -23.80 1.00
CA GLY A 104 15.96 -24.94 0.27
C GLY A 104 14.69 -25.56 0.88
N ILE A 105 13.91 -24.83 1.67
CA ILE A 105 12.60 -25.30 2.17
C ILE A 105 11.45 -24.75 1.30
N ASN A 106 11.22 -25.41 0.18
CA ASN A 106 9.99 -25.30 -0.58
C ASN A 106 8.92 -26.19 0.07
N SER A 107 7.97 -25.64 0.83
CA SER A 107 6.67 -26.29 1.08
C SER A 107 5.74 -25.41 1.90
N CYS A 108 4.63 -24.97 1.30
CA CYS A 108 3.34 -25.22 1.92
C CYS A 108 2.27 -25.30 0.81
N PRO A 109 1.81 -26.51 0.45
CA PRO A 109 0.81 -26.70 -0.57
C PRO A 109 -0.56 -26.25 -0.02
N LYS A 110 -1.30 -25.49 -0.83
CA LYS A 110 -2.74 -25.40 -0.66
C LYS A 110 -3.37 -26.38 -1.66
N TRP A 111 -3.81 -27.52 -1.11
CA TRP A 111 -4.62 -28.61 -1.69
C TRP A 111 -3.97 -29.47 -2.76
#